data_AF-A0AAU5D2K8-F1
#
_entry.id   AF-A0AAU5D2K8-F1
#
_cell.length_a   1.000
_cell.length_b   1.000
_cell.length_c   1.000
_cell.angle_alpha   90.00
_cell.angle_beta   90.00
_cell.angle_gamma   90.00
#
_symmetry.space_group_name_H-M   'P 1'
#
loop_
_entity.id
_entity.type
_entity.pdbx_description
1 polymer ?
#
loop_
_entity_poly.entity_id
_entity_poly.type
_entity_poly.pdbx_seq_one_letter_code
_entity_poly.pdbx_strand_id
1 'polypeptide(L)'
;MENIYYSPEKFGLKELGEVDTGGSYEFNKFVAWSRPDDGAVFWSTDSGCSCPSPFEDLESVDSLERVRDVAEFARVARAWVRDASDASASDRDAMELIIRRVQRRMKTKAVAA
;
A
#
# COMPACT_ATOMS: atom_id res chain seq x y z
N MET A 1 15.24 12.78 -8.24
CA MET A 1 14.32 12.56 -7.11
C MET A 1 13.86 11.12 -7.21
N GLU A 2 14.11 10.31 -6.18
CA GLU A 2 13.70 8.91 -6.18
C GLU A 2 12.38 8.82 -5.42
N ASN A 3 11.36 8.27 -6.07
CA ASN A 3 10.03 8.15 -5.49
C ASN A 3 9.83 6.68 -5.07
N ILE A 4 9.45 6.46 -3.81
CA ILE A 4 9.23 5.11 -3.24
C ILE A 4 8.25 4.29 -4.06
N TYR A 5 7.27 4.92 -4.68
CA TYR A 5 6.30 4.25 -5.54
C TYR A 5 6.94 3.71 -6.83
N TYR A 6 7.77 4.51 -7.51
CA TYR A 6 8.39 4.12 -8.77
C TYR A 6 9.66 3.27 -8.63
N SER A 7 10.32 3.31 -7.47
CA SER A 7 11.57 2.58 -7.24
C SER A 7 11.70 2.08 -5.79
N PRO A 8 10.74 1.27 -5.29
CA PRO A 8 10.71 0.83 -3.90
C PRO A 8 11.98 0.06 -3.48
N GLU A 9 12.63 -0.63 -4.43
CA GLU A 9 13.85 -1.40 -4.19
C GLU A 9 15.02 -0.54 -3.72
N LYS A 10 15.09 0.73 -4.11
CA LYS A 10 16.12 1.67 -3.66
C LYS A 10 15.99 2.03 -2.18
N PHE A 11 14.79 1.82 -1.63
CA PHE A 11 14.46 2.00 -0.22
C PHE A 11 14.47 0.67 0.56
N GLY A 12 14.93 -0.42 -0.06
CA GLY A 12 14.90 -1.76 0.52
C GLY A 12 13.47 -2.32 0.65
N LEU A 13 12.54 -1.82 -0.17
CA LEU A 13 11.15 -2.24 -0.17
C LEU A 13 10.83 -3.09 -1.41
N LYS A 14 9.78 -3.89 -1.27
CA LYS A 14 9.16 -4.65 -2.36
C LYS A 14 7.66 -4.48 -2.28
N GLU A 15 7.03 -4.09 -3.38
CA GLU A 15 5.58 -3.96 -3.47
C GLU A 15 4.88 -5.30 -3.19
N LEU A 16 3.84 -5.24 -2.35
CA LEU A 16 2.91 -6.33 -2.10
C LEU A 16 1.64 -6.22 -2.95
N GLY A 17 1.31 -5.01 -3.40
CA GLY A 17 0.26 -4.71 -4.35
C GLY A 17 -0.24 -3.28 -4.20
N GLU A 18 -1.02 -2.86 -5.19
CA GLU A 18 -1.69 -1.57 -5.22
C GLU A 18 -3.15 -1.71 -5.64
N VAL A 19 -3.94 -0.69 -5.28
CA VAL A 19 -5.27 -0.42 -5.84
C VAL A 19 -5.29 1.04 -6.25
N ASP A 20 -5.72 1.32 -7.47
CA ASP A 20 -5.99 2.68 -7.95
C ASP A 20 -7.46 2.78 -8.34
N THR A 21 -8.18 3.68 -7.69
CA THR A 21 -9.60 3.93 -7.96
C THR A 21 -9.82 5.23 -8.73
N GLY A 22 -8.74 5.94 -9.10
CA GLY A 22 -8.82 7.17 -9.87
C GLY A 22 -9.22 6.95 -11.34
N GLY A 23 -9.83 7.98 -11.94
CA GLY A 23 -10.14 8.04 -13.37
C GLY A 23 -8.94 8.41 -14.26
N SER A 24 -9.19 8.67 -15.54
CA SER A 24 -8.12 8.87 -16.55
C SER A 24 -7.22 10.11 -16.35
N TYR A 25 -7.58 11.03 -15.46
CA TYR A 25 -6.84 12.28 -15.19
C TYR A 25 -6.56 12.51 -13.71
N GLU A 26 -6.78 11.50 -12.89
CA GLU A 26 -6.59 11.54 -11.46
C GLU A 26 -6.08 10.18 -10.98
N PHE A 27 -5.55 10.13 -9.78
CA PHE A 27 -5.21 8.89 -9.12
C PHE A 27 -5.81 8.91 -7.72
N ASN A 28 -6.20 7.74 -7.25
CA ASN A 28 -6.54 7.52 -5.85
C ASN A 28 -6.00 6.16 -5.47
N LYS A 29 -4.77 6.14 -4.97
CA LYS A 29 -3.96 4.95 -4.79
C LYS A 29 -3.88 4.53 -3.33
N PHE A 30 -3.91 3.22 -3.14
CA PHE A 30 -3.48 2.55 -1.92
C PHE A 30 -2.37 1.59 -2.31
N VAL A 31 -1.22 1.68 -1.65
CA VAL A 31 -0.07 0.81 -1.95
C VAL A 31 0.47 0.22 -0.66
N ALA A 32 0.78 -1.08 -0.70
CA ALA A 32 1.44 -1.77 0.39
C ALA A 32 2.81 -2.30 -0.05
N TRP A 33 3.81 -2.12 0.79
CA TRP A 33 5.17 -2.60 0.58
C TRP A 33 5.60 -3.53 1.73
N SER A 34 6.60 -4.36 1.46
CA SER A 34 7.30 -5.13 2.48
C SER A 34 8.79 -4.86 2.41
N ARG A 35 9.45 -4.83 3.57
CA ARG A 35 10.90 -4.87 3.66
C ARG A 35 11.35 -6.33 3.73
N PRO A 36 12.12 -6.84 2.76
CA PRO A 36 12.53 -8.24 2.75
C PRO A 36 13.33 -8.64 4.00
N ASP A 37 14.24 -7.78 4.45
CA ASP A 37 15.23 -8.05 5.49
C ASP A 37 14.64 -8.42 6.85
N ASP A 38 13.62 -7.67 7.31
CA ASP A 38 13.00 -7.86 8.63
C ASP A 38 11.51 -8.23 8.56
N GLY A 39 10.99 -8.39 7.35
CA GLY A 39 9.59 -8.68 7.07
C GLY A 39 8.60 -7.62 7.53
N ALA A 40 9.06 -6.39 7.82
CA ALA A 40 8.15 -5.28 8.09
C ALA A 40 7.27 -5.00 6.87
N VAL A 41 6.02 -4.60 7.14
CA VAL A 41 5.05 -4.22 6.12
C VAL A 41 4.70 -2.75 6.34
N PHE A 42 4.69 -2.00 5.25
CA PHE A 42 4.40 -0.58 5.20
C PHE A 42 3.28 -0.33 4.19
N TRP A 43 2.54 0.76 4.34
CA TRP A 43 1.52 1.17 3.39
C TRP A 43 1.39 2.68 3.36
N SER A 44 0.76 3.20 2.31
CA SER A 44 0.35 4.59 2.22
C SER A 44 -0.79 4.73 1.22
N THR A 45 -1.46 5.88 1.28
CA THR A 45 -2.46 6.29 0.31
C THR A 45 -2.10 7.65 -0.24
N ASP A 46 -2.41 7.88 -1.51
CA ASP A 46 -2.27 9.20 -2.10
C ASP A 46 -3.33 9.42 -3.18
N SER A 47 -3.74 10.67 -3.33
CA SER A 47 -4.76 11.07 -4.29
C SER A 47 -4.40 12.42 -4.90
N GLY A 48 -4.58 12.55 -6.21
CA GLY A 48 -4.23 13.78 -6.91
C GLY A 48 -4.70 13.79 -8.35
N CYS A 49 -4.54 14.94 -8.99
CA CYS A 49 -4.74 15.07 -10.43
C CYS A 49 -3.48 14.63 -11.18
N SER A 50 -3.56 14.50 -12.50
CA SER A 50 -2.48 14.00 -13.36
C SER A 50 -1.17 14.82 -13.37
N CYS A 51 -1.12 15.99 -12.73
CA CYS A 51 0.07 16.85 -12.71
C CYS A 51 1.10 16.46 -11.64
N PRO A 52 0.74 16.27 -10.35
CA PRO A 52 1.65 15.65 -9.39
C PRO A 52 1.90 14.18 -9.71
N SER A 53 3.10 13.71 -9.39
CA SER A 53 3.37 12.27 -9.40
C SER A 53 2.81 11.64 -8.12
N PRO A 54 2.19 10.45 -8.17
CA PRO A 54 1.75 9.78 -6.95
C PRO A 54 2.91 9.60 -5.97
N PHE A 55 2.68 9.95 -4.71
CA PHE A 55 3.62 9.83 -3.61
C PHE A 55 4.89 10.68 -3.77
N GLU A 56 4.80 11.82 -4.45
CA GLU A 56 5.97 12.69 -4.71
C GLU A 56 6.68 13.21 -3.45
N ASP A 57 5.95 13.34 -2.34
CA ASP A 57 6.49 13.76 -1.03
C ASP A 57 7.07 12.61 -0.18
N LEU A 58 6.95 11.36 -0.64
CA LEU A 58 7.45 10.19 0.10
C LEU A 58 8.91 9.88 -0.26
N GLU A 59 9.82 10.58 0.40
CA GLU A 59 11.27 10.44 0.19
C GLU A 59 11.94 9.42 1.13
N SER A 60 11.22 8.83 2.10
CA SER A 60 11.82 7.88 3.04
C SER A 60 10.84 6.81 3.54
N VAL A 61 11.37 5.67 4.01
CA VAL A 61 10.54 4.62 4.63
C VAL A 61 9.83 5.13 5.89
N ASP A 62 10.41 6.12 6.57
CA ASP A 62 9.87 6.69 7.82
C ASP A 62 8.61 7.53 7.60
N SER A 63 8.34 7.97 6.35
CA SER A 63 7.07 8.63 5.99
C SER A 63 5.95 7.64 5.65
N LEU A 64 6.18 6.32 5.75
CA LEU A 64 5.18 5.29 5.50
C LEU A 64 4.51 4.81 6.79
N GLU A 65 3.25 4.41 6.68
CA GLU A 65 2.54 3.79 7.79
C GLU A 65 2.97 2.32 7.97
N ARG A 66 3.49 1.98 9.14
CA ARG A 66 3.91 0.61 9.45
C ARG A 66 2.74 -0.23 9.95
N VAL A 67 2.51 -1.39 9.35
CA VAL A 67 1.51 -2.36 9.84
C VAL A 67 1.98 -2.98 11.15
N ARG A 68 1.24 -2.72 12.23
CA ARG A 68 1.48 -3.31 13.56
C ARG A 68 0.45 -4.39 13.90
N ASP A 69 -0.78 -4.20 13.44
CA ASP A 69 -1.90 -5.13 13.62
C ASP A 69 -2.58 -5.40 12.27
N VAL A 70 -2.74 -6.68 11.93
CA VAL A 70 -3.31 -7.10 10.63
C VAL A 70 -4.81 -6.84 10.57
N ALA A 71 -5.53 -6.97 11.69
CA ALA A 71 -6.97 -6.72 11.74
C ALA A 71 -7.26 -5.23 11.60
N GLU A 72 -6.46 -4.37 12.24
CA GLU A 72 -6.54 -2.92 12.05
C GLU A 72 -6.23 -2.53 10.60
N PHE A 73 -5.13 -3.01 10.04
CA PHE A 73 -4.78 -2.78 8.64
C PHE A 73 -5.93 -3.19 7.70
N ALA A 74 -6.48 -4.40 7.89
CA ALA A 74 -7.58 -4.89 7.06
C ALA A 74 -8.84 -4.02 7.20
N ARG A 75 -9.13 -3.48 8.39
CA ARG A 75 -10.25 -2.56 8.62
C ARG A 75 -10.05 -1.25 7.85
N VAL A 76 -8.86 -0.66 7.94
CA VAL A 76 -8.54 0.60 7.25
C VAL A 76 -8.54 0.41 5.74
N ALA A 77 -7.89 -0.64 5.24
CA ALA A 77 -7.85 -1.00 3.83
C ALA A 77 -9.25 -1.19 3.21
N ARG A 78 -10.14 -1.92 3.91
CA ARG A 78 -11.54 -2.10 3.51
C ARG A 78 -12.34 -0.81 3.55
N ALA A 79 -12.12 0.03 4.57
CA ALA A 79 -12.80 1.32 4.67
C ALA A 79 -12.39 2.23 3.51
N TRP A 80 -11.09 2.32 3.21
CA TRP A 80 -10.57 3.14 2.12
C TRP A 80 -11.20 2.77 0.76
N VAL A 81 -11.21 1.47 0.40
CA VAL A 81 -11.80 1.04 -0.89
C VAL A 81 -13.33 1.12 -0.92
N ARG A 82 -13.99 1.07 0.25
CA ARG A 82 -15.44 1.26 0.35
C ARG A 82 -15.83 2.72 0.15
N ASP A 83 -15.04 3.63 0.69
CA ASP A 83 -15.34 5.07 0.71
C ASP A 83 -14.86 5.78 -0.57
N ALA A 84 -14.02 5.13 -1.39
CA ALA A 84 -13.66 5.59 -2.72
C ALA A 84 -14.89 5.59 -3.67
N SER A 85 -15.19 6.76 -4.25
CA SER A 85 -16.38 7.01 -5.09
C SER A 85 -16.48 6.09 -6.30
N ASP A 86 -15.34 5.78 -6.91
CA ASP A 86 -15.25 5.09 -8.19
C ASP A 86 -14.76 3.64 -8.05
N ALA A 87 -14.68 3.13 -6.83
CA ALA A 87 -14.23 1.76 -6.57
C ALA A 87 -15.19 0.72 -7.17
N SER A 88 -14.66 -0.10 -8.07
CA SER A 88 -15.32 -1.24 -8.71
C SER A 88 -15.30 -2.49 -7.81
N ALA A 89 -15.99 -3.56 -8.22
CA ALA A 89 -15.88 -4.85 -7.55
C ALA A 89 -14.45 -5.41 -7.62
N SER A 90 -13.77 -5.20 -8.75
CA SER A 90 -12.38 -5.63 -8.95
C SER A 90 -11.41 -4.93 -8.01
N ASP A 91 -11.64 -3.65 -7.68
CA ASP A 91 -10.80 -2.92 -6.72
C ASP A 91 -10.95 -3.48 -5.30
N ARG A 92 -12.17 -3.88 -4.93
CA ARG A 92 -12.45 -4.53 -3.64
C ARG A 92 -11.79 -5.90 -3.57
N ASP A 93 -11.83 -6.68 -4.65
CA ASP A 93 -11.15 -7.98 -4.73
C ASP A 93 -9.62 -7.82 -4.68
N ALA A 94 -9.07 -6.83 -5.38
CA ALA A 94 -7.65 -6.48 -5.33
C ALA A 94 -7.21 -6.10 -3.90
N MET A 95 -8.04 -5.32 -3.20
CA MET A 95 -7.79 -4.98 -1.80
C MET A 95 -7.74 -6.22 -0.89
N GLU A 96 -8.67 -7.17 -1.06
CA GLU A 96 -8.65 -8.43 -0.31
C GLU A 96 -7.40 -9.28 -0.61
N LEU A 97 -6.88 -9.24 -1.85
CA LEU A 97 -5.61 -9.89 -2.17
C LEU A 97 -4.44 -9.23 -1.44
N ILE A 98 -4.40 -7.90 -1.35
CA ILE A 98 -3.38 -7.18 -0.57
C ILE A 98 -3.47 -7.58 0.91
N ILE A 99 -4.67 -7.56 1.50
CA ILE A 99 -4.90 -7.97 2.90
C ILE A 99 -4.38 -9.39 3.15
N ARG A 100 -4.66 -10.34 2.25
CA ARG A 100 -4.17 -11.73 2.36
C ARG A 100 -2.63 -11.80 2.28
N ARG A 101 -2.00 -11.01 1.40
CA ARG A 101 -0.54 -10.96 1.28
C ARG A 101 0.11 -10.41 2.54
N VAL A 102 -0.44 -9.31 3.10
CA VAL A 102 0.01 -8.71 4.36
C VAL A 102 -0.14 -9.69 5.52
N GLN A 103 -1.30 -10.34 5.64
CA GLN A 103 -1.54 -11.35 6.68
C GLN A 103 -0.54 -12.50 6.62
N ARG A 104 -0.24 -13.03 5.41
CA ARG A 104 0.77 -14.08 5.24
C ARG A 104 2.16 -13.61 5.68
N ARG A 105 2.57 -12.40 5.27
CA ARG A 105 3.89 -11.85 5.62
C ARG A 105 4.07 -11.67 7.12
N MET A 106 3.04 -11.13 7.80
CA MET A 106 3.04 -10.92 9.24
C MET A 106 3.02 -12.23 10.05
N LYS A 107 2.32 -13.27 9.56
CA LYS A 107 2.34 -14.61 10.18
C LYS A 107 3.68 -15.31 10.05
N THR A 108 4.33 -15.23 8.89
CA THR A 108 5.67 -15.83 8.69
C THR A 108 6.70 -15.23 9.64
N LYS A 109 6.61 -13.93 9.94
CA LYS A 109 7.47 -13.28 10.93
C LYS A 109 7.25 -13.80 12.36
N ALA A 110 6.00 -14.00 12.76
CA ALA A 110 5.67 -14.48 14.10
C ALA A 110 6.16 -15.92 14.39
N VAL A 111 6.42 -16.72 13.35
CA VAL A 111 6.93 -18.09 13.48
C VAL A 111 8.46 -18.15 13.49
N ALA A 112 9.13 -17.11 12.98
CA ALA A 112 10.59 -17.04 12.88
C ALA A 112 11.27 -16.33 14.07
N ALA A 113 10.48 -15.83 15.02
CA ALA A 113 10.93 -15.16 16.25
C ALA A 113 10.75 -16.09 17.45
#